data_AF-A0AAV0WM66-F1
#
_entry.id   AF-A0AAV0WM66-F1
#
_cell.length_a   1.000
_cell.length_b   1.000
_cell.length_c   1.000
_cell.angle_alpha   90.00
_cell.angle_beta   90.00
_cell.angle_gamma   90.00
#
_symmetry.space_group_name_H-M   'P 1'
#
loop_
_entity.id
_entity.type
_entity.pdbx_description
1 polymer ?
#
loop_
_entity_poly.entity_id
_entity_poly.type
_entity_poly.pdbx_seq_one_letter_code
_entity_poly.pdbx_strand_id
1 'polypeptide(L)'
;MKKQNTKVEEFSNTQNYIAKSNMESDKVWATEVEMYFTAAFPNADIYSFTANQWLRFSHSLQLSAKPDYKKMAIYLNHKNSNHLKLC
;
A
#
# COMPACT_ATOMS: atom_id res chain seq x y z
N MET A 1 16.77 -2.82 -30.03
CA MET A 1 15.48 -2.23 -29.61
C MET A 1 15.22 -2.62 -28.16
N LYS A 2 15.23 -1.66 -27.23
CA LYS A 2 14.91 -1.93 -25.82
C LYS A 2 13.40 -2.20 -25.74
N LYS A 3 13.00 -3.40 -25.28
CA LYS A 3 11.59 -3.66 -24.92
C LYS A 3 11.27 -2.74 -23.73
N GLN A 4 10.61 -1.62 -23.99
CA GLN A 4 10.06 -0.79 -22.93
C GLN A 4 9.01 -1.64 -22.19
N ASN A 5 9.08 -1.66 -20.86
CA ASN A 5 8.15 -2.39 -20.01
C ASN A 5 6.78 -1.71 -20.09
N THR A 6 5.91 -2.20 -20.98
CA THR A 6 4.58 -1.65 -21.29
C THR A 6 3.70 -1.47 -20.04
N LYS A 7 3.91 -2.27 -18.99
CA LYS A 7 3.20 -2.16 -17.70
C LYS A 7 3.53 -0.90 -16.89
N VAL A 8 4.74 -0.35 -17.03
CA VAL A 8 5.17 0.84 -16.25
C VAL A 8 4.52 2.10 -16.81
N GLU A 9 4.36 2.18 -18.13
CA GLU A 9 3.63 3.28 -18.77
C GLU A 9 2.14 3.26 -18.42
N GLU A 10 1.59 2.07 -18.19
CA GLU A 10 0.16 1.85 -17.97
C GLU A 10 -0.41 2.50 -16.70
N PHE A 11 0.42 2.57 -15.64
CA PHE A 11 0.07 3.15 -14.34
C PHE A 11 0.93 4.36 -13.97
N SER A 12 1.52 5.02 -14.98
CA SER A 12 2.40 6.18 -14.82
C SER A 12 1.69 7.46 -14.32
N ASN A 13 0.36 7.48 -14.34
CA ASN A 13 -0.48 8.60 -13.92
C ASN A 13 -1.57 8.13 -12.96
N THR A 14 -1.82 8.89 -11.88
CA THR A 14 -2.82 8.59 -10.86
C THR A 14 -4.23 8.44 -11.45
N GLN A 15 -4.64 9.29 -12.39
CA GLN A 15 -5.97 9.17 -13.00
C GLN A 15 -6.10 7.90 -13.84
N ASN A 16 -5.03 7.49 -14.53
CA ASN A 16 -5.02 6.23 -15.27
C ASN A 16 -5.10 5.04 -14.31
N TYR A 17 -4.41 5.10 -13.17
CA TYR A 17 -4.51 4.08 -12.14
C TYR A 17 -5.94 3.95 -11.61
N ILE A 18 -6.54 5.06 -11.17
CA ILE A 18 -7.93 5.08 -10.67
C ILE A 18 -8.90 4.47 -11.69
N ALA A 19 -8.83 4.91 -12.94
CA ALA A 19 -9.72 4.45 -14.00
C ALA A 19 -9.56 2.94 -14.32
N LYS A 20 -8.32 2.42 -14.26
CA LYS A 20 -8.02 1.02 -14.61
C LYS A 20 -8.18 0.04 -13.45
N SER A 21 -7.81 0.44 -12.24
CA SER A 21 -7.99 -0.38 -11.04
C SER A 21 -9.45 -0.43 -10.61
N ASN A 22 -10.25 0.54 -11.06
CA ASN A 22 -11.63 0.74 -10.63
C ASN A 22 -11.73 0.96 -9.11
N MET A 23 -10.68 1.49 -8.48
CA MET A 23 -10.58 1.59 -7.01
C MET A 23 -11.66 2.43 -6.34
N GLU A 24 -12.33 3.32 -7.09
CA GLU A 24 -13.45 4.12 -6.59
C GLU A 24 -14.76 3.32 -6.46
N SER A 25 -14.84 2.14 -7.08
CA SER A 25 -16.03 1.29 -7.00
C SER A 25 -16.15 0.53 -5.68
N ASP A 26 -17.38 0.32 -5.24
CA ASP A 26 -17.68 -0.52 -4.10
C ASP A 26 -17.13 -1.94 -4.26
N LYS A 27 -16.64 -2.50 -3.14
CA LYS A 27 -16.16 -3.89 -3.01
C LYS A 27 -14.89 -4.22 -3.81
N VAL A 28 -14.19 -3.21 -4.35
CA VAL A 28 -12.84 -3.40 -4.90
C VAL A 28 -11.85 -3.59 -3.75
N TRP A 29 -10.94 -4.55 -3.91
CA TRP A 29 -9.96 -4.87 -2.88
C TRP A 29 -8.79 -3.90 -2.96
N ALA A 30 -8.38 -3.39 -1.79
CA ALA A 30 -7.14 -2.65 -1.68
C ALA A 30 -5.93 -3.57 -1.92
N THR A 31 -4.94 -3.02 -2.62
CA THR A 31 -3.64 -3.64 -2.85
C THR A 31 -2.56 -2.93 -2.02
N GLU A 32 -1.31 -3.33 -2.19
CA GLU A 32 -0.17 -2.64 -1.57
C GLU A 32 -0.07 -1.16 -2.01
N VAL A 33 -0.56 -0.81 -3.20
CA VAL A 33 -0.57 0.56 -3.70
C VAL A 33 -1.43 1.45 -2.80
N GLU A 34 -2.67 1.02 -2.51
CA GLU A 34 -3.56 1.71 -1.58
C GLU A 34 -2.95 1.79 -0.17
N MET A 35 -2.22 0.77 0.27
CA MET A 35 -1.55 0.80 1.59
C MET A 35 -0.48 1.90 1.67
N TYR A 36 0.33 2.08 0.63
CA TYR A 36 1.34 3.15 0.62
C TYR A 36 0.70 4.55 0.63
N PHE A 37 -0.34 4.77 -0.16
CA PHE A 37 -1.07 6.04 -0.14
C PHE A 37 -1.76 6.28 1.21
N THR A 38 -2.34 5.24 1.79
CA THR A 38 -3.01 5.31 3.10
C THR A 38 -2.03 5.53 4.24
N ALA A 39 -0.77 5.11 4.13
CA ALA A 39 0.25 5.45 5.14
C ALA A 39 0.66 6.93 5.04
N ALA A 40 0.80 7.45 3.81
CA ALA A 40 1.23 8.82 3.56
C ALA A 40 0.22 9.88 4.02
N PHE A 41 -1.09 9.63 3.83
CA PHE A 41 -2.14 10.61 4.12
C PHE A 41 -2.27 11.02 5.62
N PRO A 42 -2.38 10.09 6.58
CA PRO A 42 -2.45 10.39 8.01
C PRO A 42 -1.09 10.60 8.67
N ASN A 43 0.02 10.54 7.93
CA ASN A 43 1.38 10.58 8.48
C ASN A 43 1.63 9.47 9.52
N ALA A 44 1.14 8.26 9.20
CA ALA A 44 1.18 7.10 10.09
C ALA A 44 1.66 5.85 9.33
N ASP A 45 2.58 5.09 9.92
CA ASP A 45 3.04 3.83 9.32
C ASP A 45 1.92 2.78 9.40
N ILE A 46 1.77 1.96 8.36
CA ILE A 46 0.87 0.80 8.38
C ILE A 46 1.71 -0.46 8.51
N TYR A 47 1.40 -1.28 9.50
CA TYR A 47 2.00 -2.59 9.71
C TYR A 47 0.98 -3.66 9.36
N SER A 48 1.24 -4.44 8.32
CA SER A 48 0.40 -5.57 7.94
C SER A 48 1.08 -6.88 8.30
N PHE A 49 0.44 -7.71 9.12
CA PHE A 49 0.86 -9.08 9.36
C PHE A 49 0.28 -9.99 8.29
N THR A 50 1.14 -10.57 7.47
CA THR A 50 0.76 -11.49 6.38
C THR A 50 1.78 -12.61 6.30
N ALA A 51 1.37 -13.83 5.95
CA ALA A 51 2.29 -14.97 5.76
C ALA A 51 3.35 -15.14 6.88
N ASN A 52 2.95 -14.99 8.14
CA ASN A 52 3.83 -15.07 9.32
C ASN A 52 4.95 -14.02 9.40
N GLN A 53 4.81 -12.90 8.70
CA GLN A 53 5.77 -11.79 8.72
C GLN A 53 5.06 -10.43 8.81
N TRP A 54 5.79 -9.45 9.33
CA TRP A 54 5.36 -8.06 9.36
C TRP A 54 5.89 -7.31 8.15
N LEU A 55 4.98 -6.73 7.37
CA LEU A 55 5.29 -5.77 6.32
C LEU A 55 4.99 -4.37 6.85
N ARG A 56 5.90 -3.43 6.62
CA ARG A 56 5.73 -2.02 6.99
C ARG A 56 5.59 -1.16 5.74
N PHE A 57 4.47 -0.46 5.65
CA PHE A 57 4.23 0.62 4.69
C PHE A 57 4.52 1.94 5.41
N SER A 58 5.66 2.54 5.08
CA SER A 58 6.11 3.80 5.68
C SER A 58 5.30 4.97 5.14
N HIS A 59 4.88 5.89 6.00
CA HIS A 59 4.30 7.16 5.58
C HIS A 59 5.31 8.07 4.87
N SER A 60 6.60 7.86 5.14
CA SER A 60 7.71 8.61 4.56
C SER A 60 8.37 7.84 3.41
N LEU A 61 8.66 8.55 2.33
CA LEU A 61 9.47 8.05 1.21
C LEU A 61 10.95 7.85 1.60
N GLN A 62 11.39 8.44 2.70
CA GLN A 62 12.71 8.17 3.27
C GLN A 62 12.64 6.88 4.08
N LEU A 63 12.99 5.77 3.44
CA LEU A 63 12.99 4.44 4.05
C LEU A 63 14.11 4.35 5.09
N SER A 64 13.80 4.64 6.35
CA SER A 64 14.67 4.29 7.48
C SER A 64 14.43 2.83 7.85
N ALA A 65 15.48 2.05 8.11
CA ALA A 65 15.29 0.67 8.58
C ALA A 65 14.61 0.57 9.97
N LYS A 66 14.55 1.69 10.71
CA LYS A 66 14.01 1.75 12.07
C LYS A 66 12.62 2.40 12.08
N PRO A 67 11.63 1.80 12.77
CA PRO A 67 10.36 2.45 13.07
C PRO A 67 10.57 3.80 13.77
N ASP A 68 9.75 4.80 13.45
CA ASP A 68 9.62 5.98 14.30
C ASP A 68 8.55 5.70 15.37
N TYR A 69 9.01 5.27 16.55
CA TYR A 69 8.13 4.95 17.68
C TYR A 69 7.36 6.17 18.25
N LYS A 70 7.64 7.39 17.80
CA LYS A 70 6.91 8.59 18.20
C LYS A 70 5.73 8.91 17.29
N LYS A 71 5.57 8.18 16.18
CA LYS A 71 4.50 8.38 15.20
C LYS A 71 3.37 7.40 15.42
N MET A 72 2.18 7.80 14.96
CA MET A 72 1.03 6.91 14.93
C MET A 72 1.33 5.73 14.00
N ALA A 73 0.84 4.56 14.36
CA ALA A 73 0.94 3.35 13.57
C ALA A 73 -0.42 2.64 13.53
N ILE A 74 -0.76 2.09 12.37
CA ILE A 74 -1.97 1.29 12.16
C ILE A 74 -1.53 -0.16 12.00
N TYR A 75 -2.14 -1.07 12.75
CA TYR A 75 -1.83 -2.50 12.69
C TYR A 75 -2.98 -3.25 12.02
N LEU A 76 -2.64 -4.03 11.00
CA LEU A 76 -3.56 -4.84 10.22
C LEU A 76 -3.13 -6.30 10.25
N ASN A 77 -4.10 -7.20 10.26
CA ASN A 77 -3.92 -8.62 10.02
C ASN A 77 -4.47 -8.96 8.63
N HIS A 78 -3.59 -9.35 7.71
CA HIS A 78 -3.93 -9.77 6.36
C HIS A 78 -4.13 -11.28 6.32
N LYS A 79 -5.39 -11.68 6.49
CA LYS A 79 -5.82 -13.07 6.51
C LYS A 79 -6.10 -13.58 5.11
N ASN A 80 -5.75 -14.84 4.86
CA ASN A 80 -6.07 -15.59 3.64
C ASN A 80 -5.70 -14.87 2.34
N SER A 81 -4.73 -13.95 2.40
CA SER A 81 -4.32 -13.08 1.29
C SER A 81 -5.44 -12.22 0.69
N ASN A 82 -6.59 -12.08 1.36
CA ASN A 82 -7.77 -11.39 0.82
C ASN A 82 -8.57 -10.55 1.82
N HIS A 83 -8.23 -10.62 3.10
CA HIS A 83 -9.00 -9.96 4.14
C HIS A 83 -8.08 -9.17 5.07
N LEU A 84 -8.33 -7.87 5.20
CA LEU A 84 -7.62 -7.00 6.12
C LEU A 84 -8.49 -6.72 7.33
N LYS A 85 -7.95 -6.98 8.52
CA LYS A 85 -8.61 -6.72 9.79
C LYS A 85 -7.76 -5.79 10.64
N LEU A 86 -8.35 -4.74 11.19
CA LEU A 86 -7.72 -3.90 12.22
C LEU A 86 -7.42 -4.73 13.48
N CYS A 87 -6.20 -4.61 13.97
CA CYS A 87 -5.74 -5.23 15.22
C CYS A 87 -6.00 -4.32 16.41
#